data_AF-A0ABD5F7W9-F1
#
_entry.id   AF-A0ABD5F7W9-F1
#
_cell.length_a   1.000
_cell.length_b   1.000
_cell.length_c   1.000
_cell.angle_alpha   90.00
_cell.angle_beta   90.00
_cell.angle_gamma   90.00
#
_symmetry.space_group_name_H-M   'P 1'
#
loop_
_entity.id
_entity.type
_entity.pdbx_description
1 polymer ?
#
loop_
_entity_poly.entity_id
_entity_poly.type
_entity_poly.pdbx_seq_one_letter_code
_entity_poly.pdbx_strand_id
1 'polypeptide(L)'
;MFGLLQPDKVKVGQRIKEIKEGMNLSFTELGNRLGIKKPTISSYVQGYALAPESVINQLSSISGKPVGWFYFGDIEEYIADYLQLKGQNRIVQEHPEVVKAIKEEFYTGEFKNPAWENEVGYPCEEFMDDYFYELQQEVIKEEIQKMVRDQIKSLPISDELSKQKNDEAVIVITSGIIEYMDVAGEFNYEKKDDMIKIVTREVEKYDFFADSNFEDRYLIGKLINILADNQQTIQLINVLSGELTDKPFTGMFGGEELVEVIQTLRPALIKLYGEVSADQVEDWFGKK
;
A
#
# COMPACT_ATOMS: atom_id res chain seq x y z
N MET A 1 -1.11 -28.69 -7.01
CA MET A 1 -0.10 -28.76 -5.95
C MET A 1 -0.16 -27.46 -5.15
N PHE A 2 -0.21 -27.52 -3.82
CA PHE A 2 -0.25 -26.31 -2.98
C PHE A 2 1.04 -25.49 -3.14
N GLY A 3 0.93 -24.16 -3.08
CA GLY A 3 2.06 -23.22 -3.17
C GLY A 3 2.93 -23.18 -1.91
N LEU A 4 3.51 -22.04 -1.60
CA LEU A 4 4.27 -21.77 -0.39
C LEU A 4 3.48 -22.13 0.89
N LEU A 5 2.21 -21.72 0.99
CA LEU A 5 1.36 -22.06 2.13
C LEU A 5 0.82 -23.49 2.00
N GLN A 6 1.25 -24.36 2.90
CA GLN A 6 0.82 -25.77 2.96
C GLN A 6 -0.33 -25.96 3.95
N PRO A 7 -1.29 -26.86 3.69
CA PRO A 7 -2.38 -27.12 4.64
C PRO A 7 -1.87 -27.67 5.98
N ASP A 8 -2.30 -27.05 7.07
CA ASP A 8 -2.02 -27.54 8.41
C ASP A 8 -3.02 -28.66 8.77
N LYS A 9 -2.49 -29.87 9.01
CA LYS A 9 -3.31 -31.05 9.33
C LYS A 9 -4.15 -30.90 10.60
N VAL A 10 -3.71 -30.12 11.58
CA VAL A 10 -4.45 -29.84 12.82
C VAL A 10 -5.59 -28.87 12.53
N LYS A 11 -5.32 -27.76 11.81
CA LYS A 11 -6.38 -26.81 11.39
C LYS A 11 -7.42 -27.49 10.49
N VAL A 12 -6.98 -28.30 9.52
CA VAL A 12 -7.87 -29.10 8.67
C VAL A 12 -8.72 -30.05 9.50
N GLY A 13 -8.12 -30.78 10.45
CA GLY A 13 -8.83 -31.68 11.35
C GLY A 13 -9.90 -30.97 12.18
N GLN A 14 -9.58 -29.76 12.68
CA GLN A 14 -10.51 -28.92 13.42
C GLN A 14 -11.70 -28.48 12.55
N ARG A 15 -11.48 -28.09 11.30
CA ARG A 15 -12.56 -27.73 10.37
C ARG A 15 -13.44 -28.92 9.99
N ILE A 16 -12.87 -30.13 9.87
CA ILE A 16 -13.66 -31.36 9.70
C ILE A 16 -14.54 -31.61 10.94
N LYS A 17 -14.01 -31.36 12.14
CA LYS A 17 -14.77 -31.47 13.39
C LYS A 17 -15.93 -30.49 13.43
N GLU A 18 -15.70 -29.24 13.02
CA GLU A 18 -16.73 -28.20 12.95
C GLU A 18 -17.88 -28.60 12.03
N ILE A 19 -17.59 -29.16 10.86
CA ILE A 19 -18.63 -29.65 9.95
C ILE A 19 -19.41 -30.81 10.57
N LYS A 20 -18.70 -31.77 11.18
CA LYS A 20 -19.35 -32.89 11.88
C LYS A 20 -20.30 -32.40 12.97
N GLU A 21 -19.87 -31.44 13.77
CA GLU A 21 -20.64 -30.86 14.87
C GLU A 21 -21.79 -30.00 14.37
N GLY A 22 -21.57 -29.13 13.39
CA GLY A 22 -22.62 -28.31 12.78
C GLY A 22 -23.72 -29.12 12.09
N MET A 23 -23.40 -30.32 11.60
CA MET A 23 -24.37 -31.26 11.04
C MET A 23 -25.00 -32.21 12.08
N ASN A 24 -24.64 -32.10 13.37
CA ASN A 24 -25.05 -33.01 14.45
C ASN A 24 -24.77 -34.50 14.16
N LEU A 25 -23.63 -34.81 13.55
CA LEU A 25 -23.23 -36.18 13.23
C LEU A 25 -22.28 -36.77 14.27
N SER A 26 -22.39 -38.08 14.49
CA SER A 26 -21.35 -38.88 15.11
C SER A 26 -20.22 -39.19 14.11
N PHE A 27 -19.03 -39.56 14.60
CA PHE A 27 -17.94 -40.01 13.72
C PHE A 27 -18.31 -41.25 12.89
N THR A 28 -19.20 -42.11 13.41
CA THR A 28 -19.68 -43.28 12.68
C THR A 28 -20.56 -42.87 11.52
N GLU A 29 -21.50 -41.94 11.73
CA GLU A 29 -22.40 -41.47 10.67
C GLU A 29 -21.64 -40.70 9.59
N LEU A 30 -20.71 -39.83 9.97
CA LEU A 30 -19.84 -39.15 9.01
C LEU A 30 -18.99 -40.16 8.23
N GLY A 31 -18.49 -41.21 8.90
CA GLY A 31 -17.77 -42.33 8.28
C GLY A 31 -18.58 -43.05 7.22
N ASN A 32 -19.82 -43.39 7.55
CA ASN A 32 -20.72 -44.06 6.63
C ASN A 32 -21.02 -43.18 5.39
N ARG A 33 -21.20 -41.87 5.56
CA ARG A 33 -21.44 -40.94 4.44
C ARG A 33 -20.24 -40.79 3.50
N LEU A 34 -19.03 -40.84 4.06
CA LEU A 34 -17.77 -40.72 3.34
C LEU A 34 -17.20 -42.06 2.88
N GLY A 35 -17.84 -43.18 3.22
CA GLY A 35 -17.35 -44.54 2.93
C GLY A 35 -16.05 -44.90 3.66
N ILE A 36 -15.75 -44.27 4.79
CA ILE A 36 -14.50 -44.45 5.56
C ILE A 36 -14.77 -44.89 7.00
N LYS A 37 -13.85 -45.66 7.57
CA LYS A 37 -14.00 -46.20 8.94
C LYS A 37 -13.85 -45.09 9.98
N LYS A 38 -14.61 -45.18 11.07
CA LYS A 38 -14.54 -44.25 12.23
C LYS A 38 -13.10 -43.94 12.69
N PRO A 39 -12.17 -44.90 12.86
CA PRO A 39 -10.80 -44.60 13.28
C PRO A 39 -10.06 -43.69 12.30
N THR A 40 -10.31 -43.83 10.99
CA THR A 40 -9.71 -42.99 9.94
C THR A 40 -10.18 -41.54 10.06
N ILE A 41 -11.47 -41.30 10.29
CA ILE A 41 -11.97 -39.94 10.55
C ILE A 41 -11.39 -39.38 11.84
N SER A 42 -11.35 -40.18 12.90
CA SER A 42 -10.76 -39.75 14.17
C SER A 42 -9.32 -39.29 13.97
N SER A 43 -8.54 -40.02 13.16
CA SER A 43 -7.15 -39.67 12.82
C SER A 43 -7.05 -38.33 12.10
N TYR A 44 -7.98 -38.01 11.19
CA TYR A 44 -7.99 -36.71 10.50
C TYR A 44 -8.40 -35.58 11.46
N VAL A 45 -9.46 -35.78 12.22
CA VAL A 45 -9.99 -34.77 13.16
C VAL A 45 -9.00 -34.44 14.28
N GLN A 46 -8.20 -35.42 14.71
CA GLN A 46 -7.13 -35.23 15.69
C GLN A 46 -5.85 -34.63 15.09
N GLY A 47 -5.80 -34.38 13.77
CA GLY A 47 -4.62 -33.86 13.09
C GLY A 47 -3.45 -34.85 13.03
N TYR A 48 -3.69 -36.15 13.22
CA TYR A 48 -2.62 -37.16 13.08
C TYR A 48 -2.25 -37.38 11.62
N ALA A 49 -3.22 -37.29 10.71
CA ALA A 49 -3.03 -37.38 9.27
C ALA A 49 -3.84 -36.30 8.54
N LEU A 50 -3.34 -35.82 7.41
CA LEU A 50 -4.11 -34.94 6.53
C LEU A 50 -5.14 -35.78 5.75
N ALA A 51 -6.38 -35.30 5.67
CA ALA A 51 -7.40 -35.96 4.86
C ALA A 51 -7.04 -35.86 3.37
N PRO A 52 -7.19 -36.95 2.59
CA PRO A 52 -6.91 -36.92 1.16
C PRO A 52 -7.94 -36.06 0.44
N GLU A 53 -7.56 -35.53 -0.72
CA GLU A 53 -8.39 -34.63 -1.52
C GLU A 53 -9.77 -35.20 -1.82
N SER A 54 -9.87 -36.50 -2.11
CA SER A 54 -11.15 -37.19 -2.33
C SER A 54 -12.11 -37.08 -1.14
N VAL A 55 -11.59 -37.13 0.09
CA VAL A 55 -12.39 -36.96 1.32
C VAL A 55 -12.79 -35.49 1.50
N ILE A 56 -11.90 -34.55 1.23
CA ILE A 56 -12.22 -33.11 1.29
C ILE A 56 -13.28 -32.73 0.26
N ASN A 57 -13.19 -33.23 -0.97
CA ASN A 57 -14.18 -32.97 -2.03
C ASN A 57 -15.56 -33.52 -1.66
N GLN A 58 -15.63 -34.69 -1.03
CA GLN A 58 -16.89 -35.23 -0.50
C GLN A 58 -17.43 -34.40 0.67
N LEU A 59 -16.57 -34.01 1.61
CA LEU A 59 -16.95 -33.14 2.73
C LEU A 59 -17.48 -31.79 2.24
N SER A 60 -16.84 -31.20 1.23
CA SER A 60 -17.28 -30.00 0.55
C SER A 60 -18.66 -30.17 -0.08
N SER A 61 -18.88 -31.27 -0.80
CA SER A 61 -20.18 -31.58 -1.41
C SER A 61 -21.31 -31.75 -0.40
N ILE A 62 -21.00 -32.32 0.78
CA ILE A 62 -22.01 -32.62 1.81
C ILE A 62 -22.30 -31.39 2.69
N SER A 63 -21.30 -30.55 2.96
CA SER A 63 -21.44 -29.41 3.87
C SER A 63 -21.77 -28.09 3.16
N GLY A 64 -21.54 -28.01 1.84
CA GLY A 64 -21.62 -26.78 1.07
C GLY A 64 -20.45 -25.81 1.30
N LYS A 65 -19.45 -26.18 2.09
CA LYS A 65 -18.22 -25.38 2.25
C LYS A 65 -17.26 -25.61 1.08
N PRO A 66 -16.57 -24.58 0.57
CA PRO A 66 -15.62 -24.75 -0.51
C PRO A 66 -14.40 -25.56 -0.07
N VAL A 67 -13.74 -26.23 -1.01
CA VAL A 67 -12.54 -27.05 -0.76
C VAL A 67 -11.43 -26.24 -0.07
N GLY A 68 -11.17 -25.02 -0.54
CA GLY A 68 -10.14 -24.15 0.05
C GLY A 68 -10.40 -23.82 1.52
N TRP A 69 -11.67 -23.73 1.95
CA TRP A 69 -12.01 -23.47 3.35
C TRP A 69 -11.56 -24.59 4.28
N PHE A 70 -11.63 -25.85 3.85
CA PHE A 70 -11.12 -26.96 4.66
C PHE A 70 -9.60 -26.87 4.85
N TYR A 71 -8.87 -26.55 3.78
CA TYR A 71 -7.41 -26.48 3.81
C TYR A 71 -6.90 -25.26 4.56
N PHE A 72 -7.48 -24.08 4.30
CA PHE A 72 -6.89 -22.81 4.68
C PHE A 72 -7.78 -21.92 5.54
N GLY A 73 -9.04 -22.29 5.75
CA GLY A 73 -9.98 -21.49 6.54
C GLY A 73 -10.55 -20.35 5.72
N ASP A 74 -10.94 -19.25 6.34
CA ASP A 74 -11.50 -18.12 5.59
C ASP A 74 -10.42 -17.46 4.72
N ILE A 75 -10.82 -16.77 3.63
CA ILE A 75 -9.87 -16.15 2.71
C ILE A 75 -8.96 -15.13 3.42
N GLU A 76 -9.47 -14.41 4.42
CA GLU A 76 -8.66 -13.49 5.21
C GLU A 76 -7.59 -14.22 6.04
N GLU A 77 -7.92 -15.39 6.61
CA GLU A 77 -6.95 -16.24 7.32
C GLU A 77 -5.86 -16.70 6.35
N TYR A 78 -6.25 -17.14 5.15
CA TYR A 78 -5.31 -17.58 4.13
C TYR A 78 -4.34 -16.47 3.67
N ILE A 79 -4.86 -15.29 3.35
CA ILE A 79 -4.05 -14.14 2.94
C ILE A 79 -3.11 -13.72 4.07
N ALA A 80 -3.63 -13.61 5.30
CA ALA A 80 -2.81 -13.23 6.46
C ALA A 80 -1.70 -14.26 6.75
N ASP A 81 -2.04 -15.56 6.78
CA ASP A 81 -1.07 -16.64 6.99
C ASP A 81 0.01 -16.64 5.89
N TYR A 82 -0.38 -16.40 4.63
CA TYR A 82 0.55 -16.30 3.50
C TYR A 82 1.52 -15.12 3.66
N LEU A 83 1.01 -13.92 3.95
CA LEU A 83 1.84 -12.72 4.14
C LEU A 83 2.78 -12.86 5.35
N GLN A 84 2.31 -13.41 6.47
CA GLN A 84 3.14 -13.69 7.64
C GLN A 84 4.26 -14.69 7.32
N LEU A 85 3.97 -15.72 6.52
CA LEU A 85 4.96 -16.69 6.05
C LEU A 85 6.03 -16.04 5.16
N LYS A 86 5.67 -15.00 4.40
CA LYS A 86 6.59 -14.16 3.61
C LYS A 86 7.37 -13.15 4.47
N GLY A 87 7.15 -13.14 5.79
CA GLY A 87 7.82 -12.26 6.74
C GLY A 87 7.09 -10.96 7.04
N GLN A 88 5.91 -10.72 6.45
CA GLN A 88 5.13 -9.47 6.54
C GLN A 88 4.31 -9.40 7.83
N ASN A 89 4.96 -9.63 8.96
CA ASN A 89 4.27 -9.79 10.25
C ASN A 89 3.76 -8.46 10.81
N ARG A 90 4.60 -7.42 10.76
CA ARG A 90 4.29 -6.11 11.33
C ARG A 90 3.16 -5.44 10.55
N ILE A 91 3.21 -5.45 9.22
CA ILE A 91 2.16 -4.82 8.41
C ILE A 91 0.81 -5.55 8.56
N VAL A 92 0.78 -6.88 8.61
CA VAL A 92 -0.47 -7.64 8.81
C VAL A 92 -1.09 -7.35 10.18
N GLN A 93 -0.27 -7.06 11.20
CA GLN A 93 -0.74 -6.75 12.55
C GLN A 93 -1.18 -5.30 12.71
N GLU A 94 -0.39 -4.35 12.19
CA GLU A 94 -0.64 -2.91 12.35
C GLU A 94 -1.65 -2.39 11.33
N HIS A 95 -1.76 -3.03 10.15
CA HIS A 95 -2.59 -2.63 9.01
C HIS A 95 -3.47 -3.79 8.49
N PRO A 96 -4.42 -4.31 9.31
CA PRO A 96 -5.29 -5.41 8.92
C PRO A 96 -6.20 -5.08 7.71
N GLU A 97 -6.39 -3.81 7.39
CA GLU A 97 -7.04 -3.33 6.17
C GLU A 97 -6.36 -3.82 4.89
N VAL A 98 -5.04 -4.07 4.91
CA VAL A 98 -4.31 -4.62 3.74
C VAL A 98 -4.87 -6.00 3.35
N VAL A 99 -5.08 -6.87 4.34
CA VAL A 99 -5.68 -8.21 4.10
C VAL A 99 -7.10 -8.09 3.56
N LYS A 100 -7.88 -7.12 4.06
CA LYS A 100 -9.25 -6.88 3.60
C LYS A 100 -9.27 -6.37 2.17
N ALA A 101 -8.39 -5.43 1.83
CA ALA A 101 -8.27 -4.89 0.48
C ALA A 101 -7.93 -6.00 -0.53
N ILE A 102 -6.96 -6.87 -0.22
CA ILE A 102 -6.60 -8.02 -1.08
C ILE A 102 -7.82 -8.93 -1.31
N LYS A 103 -8.58 -9.22 -0.26
CA LYS A 103 -9.80 -10.02 -0.37
C LYS A 103 -10.87 -9.33 -1.21
N GLU A 104 -11.09 -8.04 -0.99
CA GLU A 104 -12.09 -7.27 -1.72
C GLU A 104 -11.74 -7.24 -3.21
N GLU A 105 -10.50 -6.92 -3.57
CA GLU A 105 -10.04 -6.92 -4.97
C GLU A 105 -10.18 -8.31 -5.61
N PHE A 106 -9.83 -9.37 -4.88
CA PHE A 106 -9.99 -10.75 -5.36
C PHE A 106 -11.45 -11.10 -5.72
N TYR A 107 -12.42 -10.56 -4.99
CA TYR A 107 -13.84 -10.86 -5.22
C TYR A 107 -14.54 -9.87 -6.16
N THR A 108 -14.22 -8.58 -6.07
CA THR A 108 -14.97 -7.49 -6.70
C THR A 108 -14.18 -6.68 -7.71
N GLY A 109 -12.90 -6.99 -7.93
CA GLY A 109 -12.07 -6.31 -8.91
C GLY A 109 -12.78 -6.24 -10.26
N GLU A 110 -12.76 -5.05 -10.89
CA GLU A 110 -13.48 -4.76 -12.13
C GLU A 110 -13.13 -5.72 -13.29
N PHE A 111 -12.03 -6.47 -13.13
CA PHE A 111 -11.51 -7.45 -14.07
C PHE A 111 -11.28 -8.83 -13.46
N LYS A 112 -12.13 -9.30 -12.53
CA LYS A 112 -11.99 -10.61 -11.88
C LYS A 112 -11.50 -11.68 -12.87
N ASN A 113 -10.23 -12.06 -12.71
CA ASN A 113 -9.55 -12.94 -13.64
C ASN A 113 -9.53 -14.37 -13.07
N PRO A 114 -10.01 -15.39 -13.81
CA PRO A 114 -9.88 -16.78 -13.39
C PRO A 114 -8.45 -17.21 -13.06
N ALA A 115 -7.42 -16.53 -13.62
CA ALA A 115 -6.01 -16.79 -13.32
C ALA A 115 -5.60 -16.38 -11.89
N TRP A 116 -6.42 -15.58 -11.20
CA TRP A 116 -6.19 -15.21 -9.80
C TRP A 116 -6.58 -16.30 -8.82
N GLU A 117 -7.30 -17.33 -9.27
CA GLU A 117 -7.70 -18.45 -8.42
C GLU A 117 -6.65 -19.58 -8.50
N ASN A 118 -6.23 -20.07 -7.34
CA ASN A 118 -5.48 -21.31 -7.22
C ASN A 118 -6.41 -22.53 -7.37
N GLU A 119 -5.84 -23.73 -7.31
CA GLU A 119 -6.57 -24.99 -7.52
C GLU A 119 -7.76 -25.23 -6.54
N VAL A 120 -7.84 -24.48 -5.45
CA VAL A 120 -8.90 -24.61 -4.43
C VAL A 120 -9.82 -23.38 -4.36
N GLY A 121 -9.75 -22.48 -5.34
CA GLY A 121 -10.60 -21.29 -5.46
C GLY A 121 -10.21 -20.12 -4.56
N TYR A 122 -8.96 -20.08 -4.12
CA TYR A 122 -8.38 -19.04 -3.24
C TYR A 122 -7.39 -18.20 -4.04
N PRO A 123 -7.00 -16.99 -3.60
CA PRO A 123 -6.06 -16.17 -4.36
C PRO A 123 -4.72 -16.90 -4.61
N CYS A 124 -4.23 -16.83 -5.84
CA CYS A 124 -2.92 -17.34 -6.22
C CYS A 124 -1.81 -16.41 -5.71
N GLU A 125 -0.59 -16.93 -5.61
CA GLU A 125 0.54 -16.21 -4.99
C GLU A 125 0.97 -15.00 -5.81
N GLU A 126 0.94 -15.11 -7.14
CA GLU A 126 1.25 -14.00 -8.06
C GLU A 126 0.32 -12.82 -7.82
N PHE A 127 -1.00 -13.06 -7.79
CA PHE A 127 -1.98 -12.02 -7.46
C PHE A 127 -1.73 -11.39 -6.08
N MET A 128 -1.49 -12.22 -5.05
CA MET A 128 -1.24 -11.71 -3.71
C MET A 128 0.05 -10.88 -3.63
N ASP A 129 1.13 -11.33 -4.27
CA ASP A 129 2.42 -10.63 -4.26
C ASP A 129 2.34 -9.28 -4.99
N ASP A 130 1.73 -9.26 -6.18
CA ASP A 130 1.60 -8.04 -6.99
C ASP A 130 0.73 -6.99 -6.28
N TYR A 131 -0.46 -7.40 -5.82
CA TYR A 131 -1.38 -6.46 -5.19
C TYR A 131 -0.92 -6.03 -3.79
N PHE A 132 -0.29 -6.93 -3.03
CA PHE A 132 0.33 -6.55 -1.76
C PHE A 132 1.46 -5.54 -1.95
N TYR A 133 2.25 -5.65 -3.02
CA TYR A 133 3.32 -4.69 -3.29
C TYR A 133 2.76 -3.27 -3.40
N GLU A 134 1.71 -3.06 -4.20
CA GLU A 134 1.04 -1.75 -4.34
C GLU A 134 0.50 -1.24 -3.00
N LEU A 135 -0.24 -2.08 -2.26
CA LEU A 135 -0.80 -1.70 -0.96
C LEU A 135 0.27 -1.33 0.07
N GLN A 136 1.38 -2.07 0.10
CA GLN A 136 2.49 -1.80 1.01
C GLN A 136 3.12 -0.43 0.72
N GLN A 137 3.23 -0.02 -0.56
CA GLN A 137 3.80 1.28 -0.93
C GLN A 137 2.98 2.43 -0.34
N GLU A 138 1.66 2.36 -0.49
CA GLU A 138 0.75 3.36 0.08
C GLU A 138 0.83 3.41 1.60
N VAL A 139 0.85 2.25 2.26
CA VAL A 139 1.01 2.18 3.72
C VAL A 139 2.34 2.78 4.19
N ILE A 140 3.45 2.48 3.50
CA ILE A 140 4.77 3.06 3.80
C ILE A 140 4.73 4.58 3.63
N LYS A 141 4.14 5.08 2.54
CA LYS A 141 4.00 6.51 2.28
C LYS A 141 3.23 7.23 3.37
N GLU A 142 2.06 6.72 3.73
CA GLU A 142 1.24 7.30 4.80
C GLU A 142 1.96 7.29 6.16
N GLU A 143 2.65 6.19 6.48
CA GLU A 143 3.37 6.07 7.74
C GLU A 143 4.59 7.01 7.80
N ILE A 144 5.35 7.15 6.71
CA ILE A 144 6.45 8.15 6.62
C ILE A 144 5.89 9.57 6.80
N GLN A 145 4.80 9.92 6.11
CA GLN A 145 4.19 11.25 6.24
C GLN A 145 3.79 11.54 7.70
N LYS A 146 3.21 10.55 8.38
CA LYS A 146 2.83 10.65 9.78
C LYS A 146 4.07 10.82 10.68
N MET A 147 5.10 9.99 10.51
CA MET A 147 6.35 10.09 11.27
C MET A 147 7.02 11.46 11.08
N VAL A 148 7.06 11.99 9.86
CA VAL A 148 7.61 13.32 9.55
C VAL A 148 6.80 14.40 10.27
N ARG A 149 5.46 14.37 10.19
CA ARG A 149 4.59 15.32 10.90
C ARG A 149 4.85 15.31 12.40
N ASP A 150 4.94 14.12 13.00
CA ASP A 150 5.16 13.96 14.44
C ASP A 150 6.56 14.44 14.85
N GLN A 151 7.58 14.15 14.04
CA GLN A 151 8.94 14.63 14.29
C GLN A 151 9.04 16.16 14.19
N ILE A 152 8.42 16.79 13.19
CA ILE A 152 8.40 18.26 13.05
C ILE A 152 7.71 18.91 14.26
N LYS A 153 6.58 18.36 14.72
CA LYS A 153 5.87 18.86 15.91
C LYS A 153 6.71 18.77 17.19
N SER A 154 7.70 17.88 17.24
CA SER A 154 8.60 17.76 18.38
C SER A 154 9.75 18.78 18.38
N LEU A 155 9.94 19.51 17.27
CA LEU A 155 11.01 20.50 17.15
C LEU A 155 10.71 21.77 17.96
N PRO A 156 11.72 22.42 18.56
CA PRO A 156 11.54 23.69 19.28
C PRO A 156 10.94 24.81 18.43
N ILE A 157 11.17 24.78 17.11
CA ILE A 157 10.69 25.78 16.14
C ILE A 157 9.25 25.55 15.69
N SER A 158 8.57 24.49 16.15
CA SER A 158 7.25 24.09 15.64
C SER A 158 6.20 25.20 15.72
N ASP A 159 6.25 26.00 16.79
CA ASP A 159 5.31 27.10 17.05
C ASP A 159 5.57 28.33 16.17
N GLU A 160 6.77 28.43 15.59
CA GLU A 160 7.16 29.51 14.67
C GLU A 160 6.78 29.20 13.21
N LEU A 161 6.54 27.92 12.90
CA LEU A 161 6.18 27.48 11.55
C LEU A 161 4.72 27.80 11.24
N SER A 162 4.50 28.50 10.11
CA SER A 162 3.15 28.63 9.57
C SER A 162 2.62 27.25 9.16
N LYS A 163 1.29 27.08 9.18
CA LYS A 163 0.64 25.85 8.70
C LYS A 163 1.14 25.45 7.31
N GLN A 164 1.25 26.44 6.43
CA GLN A 164 1.73 26.24 5.06
C GLN A 164 3.18 25.72 5.01
N LYS A 165 4.10 26.32 5.78
CA LYS A 165 5.50 25.86 5.82
C LYS A 165 5.61 24.45 6.42
N ASN A 166 4.77 24.12 7.40
CA ASN A 166 4.71 22.77 7.95
C ASN A 166 4.23 21.74 6.91
N ASP A 167 3.12 22.00 6.24
CA ASP A 167 2.58 21.11 5.21
C ASP A 167 3.57 20.94 4.03
N GLU A 168 4.26 22.00 3.64
CA GLU A 168 5.33 21.95 2.62
C GLU A 168 6.52 21.09 3.06
N ALA A 169 7.03 21.28 4.27
CA ALA A 169 8.14 20.50 4.81
C ALA A 169 7.81 19.01 4.85
N VAL A 170 6.59 18.66 5.29
CA VAL A 170 6.12 17.27 5.30
C VAL A 170 6.16 16.66 3.91
N ILE A 171 5.66 17.36 2.90
CA ILE A 171 5.61 16.85 1.51
C ILE A 171 7.03 16.69 0.95
N VAL A 172 7.90 17.69 1.11
CA VAL A 172 9.26 17.64 0.59
C VAL A 172 10.07 16.51 1.22
N ILE A 173 10.08 16.45 2.55
CA ILE A 173 10.85 15.43 3.29
C ILE A 173 10.34 14.03 2.95
N THR A 174 9.01 13.83 2.96
CA THR A 174 8.41 12.53 2.61
C THR A 174 8.83 12.12 1.19
N SER A 175 8.68 13.03 0.21
CA SER A 175 8.98 12.72 -1.19
C SER A 175 10.46 12.37 -1.38
N GLY A 176 11.37 13.10 -0.73
CA GLY A 176 12.80 12.81 -0.79
C GLY A 176 13.17 11.46 -0.15
N ILE A 177 12.47 11.06 0.93
CA ILE A 177 12.65 9.73 1.53
C ILE A 177 12.16 8.63 0.59
N ILE A 178 10.98 8.81 -0.03
CA ILE A 178 10.43 7.84 -0.98
C ILE A 178 11.35 7.67 -2.18
N GLU A 179 11.81 8.77 -2.80
CA GLU A 179 12.73 8.72 -3.94
C GLU A 179 14.04 7.97 -3.57
N TYR A 180 14.57 8.20 -2.37
CA TYR A 180 15.72 7.46 -1.88
C TYR A 180 15.43 5.96 -1.74
N MET A 181 14.26 5.60 -1.20
CA MET A 181 13.85 4.21 -1.02
C MET A 181 13.60 3.50 -2.36
N ASP A 182 13.08 4.21 -3.37
CA ASP A 182 12.96 3.75 -4.78
C ASP A 182 14.31 3.38 -5.37
N VAL A 183 15.28 4.29 -5.27
CA VAL A 183 16.62 4.04 -5.81
C VAL A 183 17.34 2.92 -5.05
N ALA A 184 17.12 2.80 -3.74
CA ALA A 184 17.75 1.78 -2.91
C ALA A 184 17.06 0.40 -2.97
N GLY A 185 15.83 0.33 -3.49
CA GLY A 185 15.00 -0.88 -3.47
C GLY A 185 14.57 -1.28 -2.05
N GLU A 186 14.37 -0.31 -1.16
CA GLU A 186 14.17 -0.52 0.29
C GLU A 186 12.70 -0.45 0.75
N PHE A 187 11.73 -0.76 -0.10
CA PHE A 187 10.32 -0.79 0.31
C PHE A 187 9.94 -2.09 0.99
N ASN A 188 10.12 -2.09 2.31
CA ASN A 188 9.59 -3.13 3.16
C ASN A 188 9.16 -2.54 4.49
N TYR A 189 7.87 -2.64 4.80
CA TYR A 189 7.30 -2.08 6.03
C TYR A 189 7.90 -2.72 7.29
N GLU A 190 8.39 -3.95 7.20
CA GLU A 190 9.06 -4.64 8.31
C GLU A 190 10.36 -3.93 8.74
N LYS A 191 10.95 -3.09 7.88
CA LYS A 191 12.10 -2.23 8.20
C LYS A 191 11.70 -0.87 8.80
N LYS A 192 10.53 -0.78 9.45
CA LYS A 192 10.02 0.46 10.06
C LYS A 192 10.99 1.14 11.04
N ASP A 193 11.86 0.40 11.71
CA ASP A 193 12.88 0.98 12.59
C ASP A 193 13.96 1.75 11.81
N ASP A 194 14.27 1.34 10.58
CA ASP A 194 15.17 2.07 9.69
C ASP A 194 14.47 3.27 9.06
N MET A 195 13.17 3.16 8.74
CA MET A 195 12.35 4.29 8.30
C MET A 195 12.38 5.42 9.34
N ILE A 196 12.23 5.10 10.63
CA ILE A 196 12.31 6.08 11.73
C ILE A 196 13.66 6.81 11.71
N LYS A 197 14.79 6.09 11.56
CA LYS A 197 16.12 6.72 11.52
C LYS A 197 16.28 7.66 10.32
N ILE A 198 15.77 7.26 9.16
CA ILE A 198 15.81 8.09 7.95
C ILE A 198 14.97 9.35 8.17
N VAL A 199 13.73 9.21 8.66
CA VAL A 199 12.84 10.35 8.96
C VAL A 199 13.50 11.32 9.93
N THR A 200 14.03 10.84 11.07
CA THR A 200 14.72 11.70 12.03
C THR A 200 15.85 12.47 11.38
N ARG A 201 16.71 11.79 10.61
CA ARG A 201 17.86 12.39 9.93
C ARG A 201 17.46 13.45 8.91
N GLU A 202 16.44 13.19 8.09
CA GLU A 202 16.02 14.13 7.05
C GLU A 202 15.32 15.35 7.66
N VAL A 203 14.51 15.17 8.71
CA VAL A 203 13.89 16.28 9.44
C VAL A 203 14.93 17.17 10.14
N GLU A 204 15.96 16.58 10.75
CA GLU A 204 17.05 17.34 11.41
C GLU A 204 17.89 18.18 10.44
N LYS A 205 18.02 17.74 9.18
CA LYS A 205 18.79 18.44 8.15
C LYS A 205 17.98 19.48 7.39
N TYR A 206 16.66 19.44 7.49
CA TYR A 206 15.78 20.26 6.67
C TYR A 206 15.85 21.74 7.07
N ASP A 207 16.06 22.62 6.08
CA ASP A 207 15.98 24.07 6.27
C ASP A 207 14.53 24.54 6.09
N PHE A 208 13.82 24.69 7.20
CA PHE A 208 12.42 25.12 7.22
C PHE A 208 12.17 26.54 6.70
N PHE A 209 13.22 27.37 6.63
CA PHE A 209 13.10 28.78 6.23
C PHE A 209 13.56 29.04 4.80
N ALA A 210 14.10 28.03 4.11
CA ALA A 210 14.37 28.11 2.69
C ALA A 210 13.05 28.14 1.87
N ASP A 211 13.06 28.88 0.76
CA ASP A 211 11.90 29.04 -0.14
C ASP A 211 11.93 28.12 -1.37
N SER A 212 13.07 27.47 -1.64
CA SER A 212 13.28 26.57 -2.79
C SER A 212 13.64 25.16 -2.32
N ASN A 213 12.61 24.37 -2.01
CA ASN A 213 12.78 23.05 -1.37
C ASN A 213 12.34 21.88 -2.25
N PHE A 214 11.78 22.13 -3.44
CA PHE A 214 11.24 21.08 -4.31
C PHE A 214 12.24 20.68 -5.40
N GLU A 215 12.20 19.42 -5.83
CA GLU A 215 13.08 18.95 -6.90
C GLU A 215 12.79 19.69 -8.21
N ASP A 216 13.81 20.31 -8.79
CA ASP A 216 13.64 21.20 -9.94
C ASP A 216 13.95 20.54 -11.30
N ARG A 217 14.22 19.22 -11.28
CA ARG A 217 14.39 18.36 -12.46
C ARG A 217 13.11 18.28 -13.30
N TYR A 218 11.97 18.20 -12.63
CA TYR A 218 10.64 18.13 -13.26
C TYR A 218 9.91 19.47 -13.17
N LEU A 219 9.03 19.73 -14.16
CA LEU A 219 8.34 21.02 -14.27
C LEU A 219 7.53 21.38 -13.02
N ILE A 220 6.86 20.40 -12.39
CA ILE A 220 6.01 20.62 -11.23
C ILE A 220 6.80 21.21 -10.05
N GLY A 221 7.94 20.63 -9.68
CA GLY A 221 8.77 21.16 -8.61
C GLY A 221 9.46 22.47 -8.99
N LYS A 222 9.89 22.62 -10.26
CA LYS A 222 10.42 23.89 -10.76
C LYS A 222 9.41 25.04 -10.64
N LEU A 223 8.15 24.79 -11.01
CA LEU A 223 7.08 25.77 -10.88
C LEU A 223 6.80 26.12 -9.42
N ILE A 224 6.76 25.14 -8.52
CA ILE A 224 6.55 25.40 -7.08
C ILE A 224 7.65 26.33 -6.53
N ASN A 225 8.91 26.09 -6.91
CA ASN A 225 10.03 26.94 -6.50
C ASN A 225 9.93 28.35 -7.10
N ILE A 226 9.62 28.47 -8.41
CA ILE A 226 9.46 29.77 -9.08
C ILE A 226 8.35 30.60 -8.43
N LEU A 227 7.21 29.96 -8.13
CA LEU A 227 6.05 30.63 -7.54
C LEU A 227 6.25 31.01 -6.07
N ALA A 228 7.32 30.57 -5.43
CA ALA A 228 7.69 31.00 -4.08
C ALA A 228 8.35 32.39 -4.07
N ASP A 229 8.89 32.84 -5.21
CA ASP A 229 9.65 34.08 -5.33
C ASP A 229 8.99 35.05 -6.33
N ASN A 230 8.76 36.29 -5.91
CA ASN A 230 8.11 37.29 -6.75
C ASN A 230 8.91 37.61 -8.02
N GLN A 231 10.24 37.71 -7.93
CA GLN A 231 11.08 38.05 -9.08
C GLN A 231 11.10 36.91 -10.09
N GLN A 232 11.22 35.66 -9.63
CA GLN A 232 11.16 34.49 -10.49
C GLN A 232 9.78 34.34 -11.15
N THR A 233 8.70 34.62 -10.40
CA THR A 233 7.35 34.62 -10.96
C THR A 233 7.21 35.69 -12.05
N ILE A 234 7.70 36.92 -11.83
CA ILE A 234 7.72 37.98 -12.84
C ILE A 234 8.49 37.54 -14.09
N GLN A 235 9.64 36.87 -13.91
CA GLN A 235 10.43 36.35 -15.03
C GLN A 235 9.68 35.28 -15.82
N LEU A 236 9.00 34.34 -15.16
CA LEU A 236 8.16 33.34 -15.82
C LEU A 236 7.04 34.01 -16.64
N ILE A 237 6.33 34.98 -16.05
CA ILE A 237 5.26 35.72 -16.75
C ILE A 237 5.84 36.48 -17.94
N ASN A 238 7.03 37.06 -17.82
CA ASN A 238 7.70 37.74 -18.92
C ASN A 238 8.03 36.79 -20.08
N VAL A 239 8.53 35.59 -19.79
CA VAL A 239 8.75 34.56 -20.80
C VAL A 239 7.43 34.19 -21.49
N LEU A 240 6.38 33.88 -20.70
CA LEU A 240 5.07 33.53 -21.25
C LEU A 240 4.45 34.67 -22.08
N SER A 241 4.57 35.91 -21.64
CA SER A 241 4.07 37.08 -22.36
C SER A 241 4.78 37.27 -23.69
N GLY A 242 6.10 37.05 -23.72
CA GLY A 242 6.89 37.06 -24.95
C GLY A 242 6.43 35.99 -25.92
N GLU A 243 6.34 34.73 -25.48
CA GLU A 243 5.95 33.60 -26.33
C GLU A 243 4.50 33.67 -26.82
N LEU A 244 3.58 34.18 -26.00
CA LEU A 244 2.14 34.17 -26.32
C LEU A 244 1.65 35.45 -27.00
N THR A 245 2.35 36.58 -26.83
CA THR A 245 1.84 37.89 -27.26
C THR A 245 2.88 38.78 -27.95
N ASP A 246 4.12 38.34 -28.08
CA ASP A 246 5.28 39.11 -28.56
C ASP A 246 5.52 40.42 -27.78
N LYS A 247 5.06 40.48 -26.52
CA LYS A 247 5.20 41.66 -25.66
C LYS A 247 5.87 41.30 -24.34
N PRO A 248 6.78 42.16 -23.82
CA PRO A 248 7.39 41.94 -22.51
C PRO A 248 6.40 42.24 -21.37
N PHE A 249 6.56 41.54 -20.26
CA PHE A 249 5.95 41.84 -18.97
C PHE A 249 7.03 42.25 -17.98
N THR A 250 6.87 43.40 -17.32
CA THR A 250 7.91 43.93 -16.42
C THR A 250 7.50 43.98 -14.95
N GLY A 251 6.21 43.84 -14.63
CA GLY A 251 5.67 44.03 -13.27
C GLY A 251 5.86 45.43 -12.66
N MET A 252 6.68 46.29 -13.29
CA MET A 252 7.20 47.54 -12.74
C MET A 252 6.21 48.70 -12.80
N PHE A 253 5.18 48.59 -13.65
CA PHE A 253 4.17 49.63 -13.91
C PHE A 253 2.74 49.11 -13.72
N GLY A 254 2.57 48.07 -12.89
CA GLY A 254 1.32 47.32 -12.70
C GLY A 254 1.47 45.85 -13.10
N GLY A 255 0.48 45.03 -12.72
CA GLY A 255 0.51 43.58 -12.94
C GLY A 255 0.95 42.76 -11.73
N GLU A 256 1.11 43.39 -10.56
CA GLU A 256 1.27 42.68 -9.28
C GLU A 256 0.09 41.76 -9.01
N GLU A 257 -1.12 42.17 -9.41
CA GLU A 257 -2.33 41.35 -9.29
C GLU A 257 -2.24 40.07 -10.13
N LEU A 258 -1.57 40.11 -11.29
CA LEU A 258 -1.34 38.92 -12.12
C LEU A 258 -0.31 37.99 -11.47
N VAL A 259 0.75 38.55 -10.87
CA VAL A 259 1.75 37.79 -10.10
C VAL A 259 1.07 37.07 -8.94
N GLU A 260 0.29 37.79 -8.14
CA GLU A 260 -0.45 37.23 -6.99
C GLU A 260 -1.40 36.12 -7.43
N VAL A 261 -2.20 36.36 -8.48
CA VAL A 261 -3.12 35.35 -9.04
C VAL A 261 -2.37 34.10 -9.47
N ILE A 262 -1.24 34.22 -10.18
CA ILE A 262 -0.48 33.06 -10.63
C ILE A 262 0.15 32.31 -9.45
N GLN A 263 0.64 33.02 -8.43
CA GLN A 263 1.19 32.40 -7.21
C GLN A 263 0.13 31.62 -6.42
N THR A 264 -1.16 31.91 -6.57
CA THR A 264 -2.23 31.10 -5.94
C THR A 264 -2.27 29.65 -6.43
N LEU A 265 -1.61 29.32 -7.54
CA LEU A 265 -1.46 27.94 -8.01
C LEU A 265 -0.52 27.12 -7.14
N ARG A 266 0.41 27.76 -6.42
CA ARG A 266 1.48 27.08 -5.69
C ARG A 266 0.98 26.03 -4.69
N PRO A 267 -0.02 26.30 -3.81
CA PRO A 267 -0.54 25.27 -2.89
C PRO A 267 -1.15 24.07 -3.62
N ALA A 268 -1.81 24.28 -4.75
CA ALA A 268 -2.39 23.19 -5.55
C ALA A 268 -1.30 22.33 -6.20
N LEU A 269 -0.22 22.96 -6.68
CA LEU A 269 0.94 22.25 -7.23
C LEU A 269 1.68 21.44 -6.15
N ILE A 270 1.84 21.99 -4.95
CA ILE A 270 2.44 21.28 -3.80
C ILE A 270 1.62 20.04 -3.44
N LYS A 271 0.28 20.20 -3.40
CA LYS A 271 -0.62 19.07 -3.16
C LYS A 271 -0.44 17.99 -4.24
N LEU A 272 -0.47 18.39 -5.51
CA LEU A 272 -0.28 17.49 -6.64
C LEU A 272 1.07 16.77 -6.56
N TYR A 273 2.14 17.48 -6.22
CA TYR A 273 3.49 16.93 -6.06
C TYR A 273 3.55 15.79 -5.04
N GLY A 274 2.84 15.91 -3.92
CA GLY A 274 2.78 14.85 -2.90
C GLY A 274 1.87 13.66 -3.27
N GLU A 275 0.96 13.85 -4.22
CA GLU A 275 0.00 12.81 -4.65
C GLU A 275 0.60 11.92 -5.74
N VAL A 276 1.34 12.49 -6.69
CA VAL A 276 1.91 11.77 -7.84
C VAL A 276 3.17 10.99 -7.48
N SER A 277 3.36 9.80 -8.07
CA SER A 277 4.60 9.04 -7.93
C SER A 277 5.69 9.56 -8.89
N ALA A 278 6.95 9.22 -8.61
CA ALA A 278 8.07 9.56 -9.49
C ALA A 278 7.86 9.02 -10.92
N ASP A 279 7.39 7.78 -11.06
CA ASP A 279 7.07 7.16 -12.35
C ASP A 279 5.99 7.93 -13.12
N GLN A 280 4.92 8.35 -12.43
CA GLN A 280 3.86 9.15 -13.05
C GLN A 280 4.38 10.50 -13.54
N VAL A 281 5.29 11.13 -12.79
CA VAL A 281 5.92 12.39 -13.20
C VAL A 281 6.83 12.16 -14.39
N GLU A 282 7.61 11.07 -14.43
CA GLU A 282 8.43 10.71 -15.60
C GLU A 282 7.58 10.53 -16.87
N ASP A 283 6.43 9.86 -16.75
CA ASP A 283 5.51 9.63 -17.86
C ASP A 283 5.00 10.93 -18.50
N TRP A 284 4.90 12.03 -17.74
CA TRP A 284 4.48 13.34 -18.28
C TRP A 284 5.46 13.93 -19.28
N PHE A 285 6.75 13.57 -19.19
CA PHE A 285 7.80 14.17 -20.01
C PHE A 285 8.31 13.24 -21.11
N GLY A 286 7.81 11.99 -21.15
CA GLY A 286 8.09 11.00 -22.18
C GLY A 286 9.53 10.48 -22.16
N LYS A 287 9.71 9.19 -22.45
CA LYS A 287 11.04 8.63 -22.72
C LYS A 287 11.53 9.18 -24.05
N LYS A 288 12.56 10.04 -24.02
CA LYS A 288 13.30 10.44 -25.24
C LYS A 288 14.11 9.26 -25.78
#